data_AF-A0A0B8NJX3-F1
#
_entry.id   AF-A0A0B8NJX3-F1
#
_cell.length_a   1.000
_cell.length_b   1.000
_cell.length_c   1.000
_cell.angle_alpha   90.00
_cell.angle_beta   90.00
_cell.angle_gamma   90.00
#
_symmetry.space_group_name_H-M   'P 1'
#
loop_
_entity.id
_entity.type
_entity.pdbx_description
1 polymer ?
#
loop_
_entity_poly.entity_id
_entity_poly.type
_entity_poly.pdbx_seq_one_letter_code
_entity_poly.pdbx_strand_id
1 'polypeptide(L)'
;MMKRLPLSLAIITALTATTSIASTSASEALPNFNAESKQATEYTTEFNNSLRSQLNFADKKDFDLADKGFIAREDNLKIMSKDGKKVAWELGSYEFLLKGKDFDSIHPSMQRQAVLNMKHGLYKVRDGVYQVRGYDLANITFVRSDNGWIVFDPLTIPETAEAAYKLFKENTPGGDLPIKAVVYSHSHADHFGGVKGIVSQAQVDAGEVEIIAPRGFTKHSISENVLAGTAMARRVLYQYGTSLEKGAQGQVDAAIGKSVASGELSLIVPTIEVQKDIASVEVDGLELVMQNAPETEAPSEMNTYIPEYKTYWGAETTVGGLHNLYSCAAHSCVTHCSGRCNQ
;
A
#
# COMPACT_ATOMS: atom_id res chain seq x y z
N MET A 1 8.37 100.40 -25.01
CA MET A 1 8.37 100.78 -26.44
C MET A 1 9.41 99.92 -27.14
N MET A 2 9.05 99.30 -28.27
CA MET A 2 9.87 98.48 -29.21
C MET A 2 10.29 97.07 -28.73
N LYS A 3 9.63 95.95 -29.14
CA LYS A 3 9.63 95.21 -30.43
C LYS A 3 11.00 94.62 -30.85
N ARG A 4 11.18 93.29 -30.72
CA ARG A 4 11.33 92.27 -31.81
C ARG A 4 12.13 91.00 -31.38
N LEU A 5 11.51 89.83 -31.60
CA LEU A 5 12.15 88.52 -31.91
C LEU A 5 12.85 88.61 -33.30
N PRO A 6 13.77 87.71 -33.75
CA PRO A 6 13.56 86.25 -33.81
C PRO A 6 14.78 85.30 -33.64
N LEU A 7 14.48 84.09 -33.18
CA LEU A 7 14.83 82.75 -33.73
C LEU A 7 16.27 82.43 -34.22
N SER A 8 16.94 81.49 -33.53
CA SER A 8 17.50 80.21 -34.05
C SER A 8 18.58 79.68 -33.08
N LEU A 9 18.27 78.61 -32.33
CA LEU A 9 18.65 77.22 -32.59
C LEU A 9 20.09 76.90 -32.11
N ALA A 10 20.19 76.10 -31.04
CA ALA A 10 20.81 74.77 -31.07
C ALA A 10 21.59 74.43 -29.77
N ILE A 11 21.20 73.29 -29.21
CA ILE A 11 21.96 72.35 -28.37
C ILE A 11 22.14 72.70 -26.89
N ILE A 12 21.30 71.98 -26.14
CA ILE A 12 21.16 71.89 -24.68
C ILE A 12 22.47 71.42 -24.04
N THR A 13 22.97 72.30 -23.18
CA THR A 13 23.64 72.08 -21.89
C THR A 13 24.07 70.66 -21.52
N ALA A 14 25.38 70.56 -21.30
CA ALA A 14 26.04 69.56 -20.50
C ALA A 14 25.59 69.57 -19.01
N LEU A 15 25.85 68.42 -18.38
CA LEU A 15 26.12 68.24 -16.95
C LEU A 15 24.92 67.93 -16.04
N THR A 16 24.68 66.64 -15.82
CA THR A 16 24.45 66.12 -14.46
C THR A 16 25.18 64.80 -14.30
N ALA A 17 26.13 64.81 -13.36
CA ALA A 17 26.76 63.64 -12.80
C ALA A 17 25.76 62.88 -11.91
N THR A 18 26.13 61.65 -11.54
CA THR A 18 25.51 60.74 -10.56
C THR A 18 24.34 59.89 -11.05
N THR A 19 24.67 58.67 -11.48
CA THR A 19 24.13 57.42 -10.88
C THR A 19 24.84 56.22 -11.53
N SER A 20 26.08 55.98 -11.13
CA SER A 20 26.70 54.66 -11.21
C SER A 20 26.18 53.84 -10.02
N ILE A 21 24.92 53.40 -10.08
CA ILE A 21 24.38 52.40 -9.17
C ILE A 21 24.05 51.18 -10.01
N ALA A 22 24.91 50.18 -9.85
CA ALA A 22 24.75 48.77 -10.17
C ALA A 22 23.37 48.37 -10.73
N SER A 23 23.26 48.29 -12.05
CA SER A 23 22.38 47.31 -12.69
C SER A 23 23.13 45.98 -12.78
N THR A 24 23.60 45.45 -11.65
CA THR A 24 23.71 44.00 -11.49
C THR A 24 22.29 43.54 -11.18
N SER A 25 21.43 43.55 -12.19
CA SER A 25 20.33 42.61 -12.21
C SER A 25 21.00 41.25 -12.19
N ALA A 26 21.07 40.65 -11.00
CA ALA A 26 21.23 39.23 -10.87
C ALA A 26 20.05 38.63 -11.63
N SER A 27 20.25 38.39 -12.93
CA SER A 27 19.58 37.31 -13.62
C SER A 27 20.10 36.06 -12.91
N GLU A 28 19.53 35.75 -11.75
CA GLU A 28 19.54 34.38 -11.26
C GLU A 28 18.99 33.58 -12.42
N ALA A 29 19.89 32.93 -13.16
CA ALA A 29 19.51 32.06 -14.24
C ALA A 29 18.49 31.10 -13.64
N LEU A 30 17.27 31.09 -14.20
CA LEU A 30 16.25 30.15 -13.78
C LEU A 30 16.91 28.76 -13.70
N PRO A 31 16.72 28.03 -12.60
CA PRO A 31 17.42 26.78 -12.40
C PRO A 31 17.22 25.88 -13.62
N ASN A 32 18.33 25.33 -14.14
CA ASN A 32 18.26 24.46 -15.30
C ASN A 32 17.50 23.17 -14.90
N PHE A 33 16.25 23.07 -15.37
CA PHE A 33 15.41 21.91 -15.12
C PHE A 33 15.86 20.77 -16.04
N ASN A 34 16.31 19.67 -15.44
CA ASN A 34 16.62 18.42 -16.12
C ASN A 34 15.81 17.27 -15.51
N ALA A 35 15.76 16.14 -16.20
CA ALA A 35 15.04 14.95 -15.74
C ALA A 35 15.79 14.16 -14.65
N GLU A 36 16.94 14.65 -14.19
CA GLU A 36 17.79 13.96 -13.22
C GLU A 36 17.29 14.17 -11.79
N SER A 37 17.26 13.09 -11.01
CA SER A 37 17.01 13.18 -9.58
C SER A 37 18.20 13.81 -8.87
N LYS A 38 17.94 14.90 -8.12
CA LYS A 38 18.97 15.66 -7.40
C LYS A 38 19.23 15.04 -6.03
N GLN A 39 20.44 15.24 -5.51
CA GLN A 39 20.77 14.84 -4.13
C GLN A 39 19.96 15.66 -3.13
N ALA A 40 19.82 15.13 -1.90
CA ALA A 40 19.22 15.88 -0.80
C ALA A 40 19.99 17.19 -0.58
N THR A 41 19.26 18.29 -0.40
CA THR A 41 19.87 19.58 -0.06
C THR A 41 20.37 19.57 1.38
N GLU A 42 21.14 20.59 1.76
CA GLU A 42 21.54 20.81 3.15
C GLU A 42 20.30 20.86 4.08
N TYR A 43 19.26 21.60 3.69
CA TYR A 43 18.02 21.72 4.46
C TYR A 43 17.30 20.38 4.65
N THR A 44 17.18 19.57 3.59
CA THR A 44 16.56 18.23 3.70
C THR A 44 17.37 17.32 4.62
N THR A 45 18.70 17.39 4.51
CA THR A 45 19.62 16.60 5.34
C THR A 45 19.52 17.00 6.81
N GLU A 46 19.55 18.30 7.11
CA GLU A 46 19.37 18.85 8.45
C GLU A 46 18.02 18.48 9.06
N PHE A 47 16.94 18.57 8.28
CA PHE A 47 15.61 18.15 8.72
C PHE A 47 15.60 16.66 9.10
N ASN A 48 16.11 15.77 8.24
CA ASN A 48 16.19 14.35 8.54
C ASN A 48 17.08 14.05 9.75
N ASN A 49 18.21 14.75 9.91
CA ASN A 49 19.07 14.63 11.09
C ASN A 49 18.36 15.08 12.38
N SER A 50 17.57 16.16 12.32
CA SER A 50 16.78 16.61 13.46
C SER A 50 15.80 15.52 13.93
N LEU A 51 15.15 14.81 13.01
CA LEU A 51 14.23 13.71 13.32
C LEU A 51 14.95 12.48 13.90
N ARG A 52 16.14 12.15 13.37
CA ARG A 52 17.00 11.09 13.93
C ARG A 52 17.33 11.33 15.41
N SER A 53 17.41 12.58 15.84
CA SER A 53 17.66 12.96 17.24
C SER A 53 16.41 13.03 18.12
N GLN A 54 15.23 13.26 17.53
CA GLN A 54 13.97 13.47 18.27
C GLN A 54 13.13 12.20 18.44
N LEU A 55 13.15 11.30 17.45
CA LEU A 55 12.37 10.07 17.48
C LEU A 55 13.14 8.93 18.15
N ASN A 56 12.40 8.01 18.79
CA ASN A 56 12.98 6.91 19.54
C ASN A 56 13.42 5.73 18.64
N PHE A 57 14.48 5.90 17.85
CA PHE A 57 15.05 4.83 17.00
C PHE A 57 15.78 3.74 17.79
N ALA A 58 16.04 3.97 19.08
CA ALA A 58 16.59 2.97 19.99
C ALA A 58 15.57 1.88 20.34
N ASP A 59 14.26 2.15 20.22
CA ASP A 59 13.22 1.12 20.36
C ASP A 59 13.22 0.16 19.17
N LYS A 60 13.66 -1.07 19.45
CA LYS A 60 13.75 -2.18 18.50
C LYS A 60 12.60 -3.18 18.61
N LYS A 61 11.60 -2.92 19.44
CA LYS A 61 10.49 -3.87 19.69
C LYS A 61 9.79 -4.32 18.41
N ASP A 62 9.58 -3.43 17.45
CA ASP A 62 8.94 -3.80 16.17
C ASP A 62 9.80 -4.75 15.34
N PHE A 63 11.13 -4.66 15.43
CA PHE A 63 12.02 -5.61 14.75
C PHE A 63 11.91 -6.99 15.41
N ASP A 64 11.89 -7.05 16.73
CA ASP A 64 11.72 -8.31 17.47
C ASP A 64 10.34 -8.95 17.17
N LEU A 65 9.29 -8.13 17.10
CA LEU A 65 7.94 -8.60 16.76
C LEU A 65 7.85 -9.04 15.29
N ALA A 66 8.50 -8.33 14.38
CA ALA A 66 8.56 -8.72 12.97
C ALA A 66 9.32 -10.05 12.80
N ASP A 67 10.39 -10.30 13.53
CA ASP A 67 11.16 -11.56 13.42
C ASP A 67 10.50 -12.74 14.17
N LYS A 68 9.58 -12.45 15.09
CA LYS A 68 8.95 -13.48 15.93
C LYS A 68 8.18 -14.50 15.10
N GLY A 69 8.53 -15.77 15.32
CA GLY A 69 7.83 -16.91 14.70
C GLY A 69 8.26 -17.19 13.26
N PHE A 70 9.34 -16.59 12.76
CA PHE A 70 9.89 -16.90 11.43
C PHE A 70 10.09 -18.42 11.23
N ILE A 71 9.65 -18.95 10.09
CA ILE A 71 9.82 -20.35 9.68
C ILE A 71 10.72 -20.44 8.45
N ALA A 72 10.33 -19.78 7.36
CA ALA A 72 10.98 -19.93 6.06
C ALA A 72 10.73 -18.68 5.18
N ARG A 73 11.60 -18.48 4.18
CA ARG A 73 11.44 -17.51 3.08
C ARG A 73 12.28 -17.98 1.88
N GLU A 74 11.97 -17.54 0.67
CA GLU A 74 12.92 -17.66 -0.43
C GLU A 74 14.01 -16.60 -0.29
N ASP A 75 15.26 -16.98 -0.59
CA ASP A 75 16.38 -16.03 -0.55
C ASP A 75 16.24 -14.92 -1.60
N ASN A 76 15.66 -15.24 -2.76
CA ASN A 76 15.45 -14.32 -3.87
C ASN A 76 13.97 -14.33 -4.27
N LEU A 77 13.10 -13.73 -3.45
CA LEU A 77 11.67 -13.65 -3.75
C LEU A 77 11.45 -12.91 -5.08
N LYS A 78 11.01 -13.66 -6.09
CA LYS A 78 10.67 -13.19 -7.42
C LYS A 78 9.54 -14.04 -7.99
N ILE A 79 8.39 -13.41 -8.16
CA ILE A 79 7.16 -14.02 -8.67
C ILE A 79 6.93 -13.46 -10.06
N MET A 80 6.76 -14.36 -11.03
CA MET A 80 6.54 -14.01 -12.44
C MET A 80 5.03 -13.96 -12.72
N SER A 81 4.64 -13.16 -13.71
CA SER A 81 3.27 -13.18 -14.26
C SER A 81 2.92 -14.57 -14.80
N LYS A 82 1.63 -14.87 -14.91
CA LYS A 82 1.12 -16.14 -15.47
C LYS A 82 1.70 -16.50 -16.85
N ASP A 83 1.99 -15.51 -17.68
CA ASP A 83 2.61 -15.72 -19.01
C ASP A 83 4.15 -15.82 -18.99
N GLY A 84 4.77 -15.65 -17.82
CA GLY A 84 6.20 -15.70 -17.59
C GLY A 84 6.99 -14.51 -18.13
N LYS A 85 6.33 -13.48 -18.69
CA LYS A 85 7.01 -12.40 -19.42
C LYS A 85 7.41 -11.22 -18.55
N LYS A 86 6.75 -11.02 -17.41
CA LYS A 86 6.99 -9.87 -16.52
C LYS A 86 7.16 -10.34 -15.08
N VAL A 87 7.87 -9.55 -14.30
CA VAL A 87 7.94 -9.75 -12.85
C VAL A 87 6.67 -9.16 -12.26
N ALA A 88 5.87 -10.00 -11.61
CA ALA A 88 4.65 -9.58 -10.93
C ALA A 88 4.97 -9.03 -9.53
N TRP A 89 5.94 -9.65 -8.85
CA TRP A 89 6.44 -9.22 -7.55
C TRP A 89 7.92 -9.59 -7.36
N GLU A 90 8.70 -8.72 -6.73
CA GLU A 90 10.07 -9.02 -6.30
C GLU A 90 10.51 -8.11 -5.16
N LEU A 91 11.45 -8.59 -4.34
CA LEU A 91 12.03 -7.80 -3.26
C LEU A 91 13.52 -7.44 -3.45
N GLY A 92 14.20 -8.04 -4.43
CA GLY A 92 15.64 -7.84 -4.65
C GLY A 92 16.01 -6.38 -4.89
N SER A 93 15.15 -5.61 -5.57
CA SER A 93 15.39 -4.18 -5.82
C SER A 93 15.36 -3.32 -4.56
N TYR A 94 14.92 -3.84 -3.42
CA TYR A 94 14.89 -3.14 -2.12
C TYR A 94 16.08 -3.50 -1.21
N GLU A 95 16.99 -4.38 -1.62
CA GLU A 95 18.16 -4.80 -0.82
C GLU A 95 19.05 -3.63 -0.37
N PHE A 96 19.01 -2.49 -1.07
CA PHE A 96 19.73 -1.30 -0.66
C PHE A 96 19.36 -0.81 0.76
N LEU A 97 18.13 -1.10 1.22
CA LEU A 97 17.66 -0.76 2.57
C LEU A 97 18.34 -1.60 3.65
N LEU A 98 18.85 -2.79 3.32
CA LEU A 98 19.45 -3.72 4.28
C LEU A 98 20.94 -3.46 4.53
N LYS A 99 21.53 -2.44 3.90
CA LYS A 99 22.96 -2.11 3.98
C LYS A 99 23.38 -1.32 5.23
N GLY A 100 22.46 -1.10 6.18
CA GLY A 100 22.73 -0.36 7.42
C GLY A 100 23.14 1.11 7.21
N LYS A 101 22.80 1.68 6.04
CA LYS A 101 23.11 3.05 5.67
C LYS A 101 21.90 3.94 5.91
N ASP A 102 22.11 5.11 6.52
CA ASP A 102 21.12 6.18 6.54
C ASP A 102 21.15 6.97 5.23
N PHE A 103 19.98 7.18 4.63
CA PHE A 103 19.84 7.94 3.39
C PHE A 103 19.22 9.31 3.67
N ASP A 104 19.90 10.39 3.28
CA ASP A 104 19.38 11.75 3.48
C ASP A 104 18.25 12.12 2.51
N SER A 105 18.02 11.31 1.49
CA SER A 105 16.88 11.40 0.57
C SER A 105 15.63 10.66 1.06
N ILE A 106 15.70 9.94 2.18
CA ILE A 106 14.57 9.19 2.76
C ILE A 106 14.27 9.71 4.16
N HIS A 107 12.99 9.97 4.45
CA HIS A 107 12.58 10.32 5.81
C HIS A 107 12.95 9.17 6.79
N PRO A 108 13.64 9.44 7.92
CA PRO A 108 14.24 8.37 8.73
C PRO A 108 13.21 7.41 9.36
N SER A 109 12.03 7.91 9.75
CA SER A 109 10.93 7.04 10.20
C SER A 109 10.40 6.15 9.08
N MET A 110 10.39 6.66 7.85
CA MET A 110 9.94 5.90 6.68
C MET A 110 10.97 4.84 6.31
N GLN A 111 12.26 5.16 6.41
CA GLN A 111 13.33 4.20 6.22
C GLN A 111 13.24 3.05 7.23
N ARG A 112 12.96 3.35 8.52
CA ARG A 112 12.71 2.31 9.53
C ARG A 112 11.55 1.39 9.12
N GLN A 113 10.42 1.96 8.70
CA GLN A 113 9.26 1.19 8.22
C GLN A 113 9.60 0.35 6.98
N ALA A 114 10.33 0.93 6.03
CA ALA A 114 10.75 0.27 4.81
C ALA A 114 11.65 -0.94 5.06
N VAL A 115 12.48 -0.90 6.11
CA VAL A 115 13.31 -2.03 6.56
C VAL A 115 12.47 -3.08 7.30
N LEU A 116 11.49 -2.68 8.12
CA LEU A 116 10.56 -3.61 8.75
C LEU A 116 9.76 -4.39 7.71
N ASN A 117 9.26 -3.73 6.66
CA ASN A 117 8.53 -4.37 5.57
C ASN A 117 9.40 -5.27 4.68
N MET A 118 10.73 -5.27 4.84
CA MET A 118 11.61 -6.26 4.19
C MET A 118 11.62 -7.62 4.91
N LYS A 119 11.03 -7.73 6.11
CA LYS A 119 10.89 -8.96 6.90
C LYS A 119 9.78 -9.85 6.36
N HIS A 120 9.99 -10.34 5.14
CA HIS A 120 9.10 -11.23 4.39
C HIS A 120 9.31 -12.71 4.78
N GLY A 121 8.38 -13.57 4.35
CA GLY A 121 8.41 -15.01 4.58
C GLY A 121 7.17 -15.55 5.29
N LEU A 122 7.25 -16.82 5.67
CA LEU A 122 6.26 -17.54 6.48
C LEU A 122 6.59 -17.39 7.96
N TYR A 123 5.58 -17.00 8.73
CA TYR A 123 5.65 -16.80 10.17
C TYR A 123 4.56 -17.60 10.86
N LYS A 124 4.92 -18.24 11.97
CA LYS A 124 3.99 -18.80 12.94
C LYS A 124 3.59 -17.73 13.93
N VAL A 125 2.37 -17.22 13.80
CA VAL A 125 1.79 -16.28 14.79
C VAL A 125 1.58 -17.02 16.10
N ARG A 126 1.08 -18.25 16.02
CA ARG A 126 0.89 -19.20 17.12
C ARG A 126 0.60 -20.59 16.57
N ASP A 127 0.45 -21.58 17.45
CA ASP A 127 -0.01 -22.92 17.06
C ASP A 127 -1.35 -22.82 16.31
N GLY A 128 -1.39 -23.38 15.09
CA GLY A 128 -2.56 -23.36 14.22
C GLY A 128 -2.80 -22.07 13.44
N VAL A 129 -2.00 -21.01 13.62
CA VAL A 129 -2.17 -19.74 12.88
C VAL A 129 -0.84 -19.28 12.29
N TYR A 130 -0.82 -19.16 10.97
CA TYR A 130 0.37 -18.81 10.18
C TYR A 130 0.08 -17.63 9.27
N GLN A 131 1.10 -16.84 8.95
CA GLN A 131 1.01 -15.75 7.98
C GLN A 131 2.18 -15.80 7.02
N VAL A 132 1.90 -15.60 5.74
CA VAL A 132 2.93 -15.26 4.76
C VAL A 132 2.87 -13.77 4.52
N ARG A 133 4.01 -13.10 4.67
CA ARG A 133 4.16 -11.64 4.64
C ARG A 133 5.15 -11.20 3.58
N GLY A 134 4.92 -10.05 2.96
CA GLY A 134 5.82 -9.45 1.98
C GLY A 134 5.86 -10.17 0.62
N TYR A 135 4.86 -11.00 0.32
CA TYR A 135 4.64 -11.60 -1.01
C TYR A 135 3.76 -10.74 -1.90
N ASP A 136 3.15 -9.71 -1.31
CA ASP A 136 2.34 -8.67 -1.93
C ASP A 136 2.31 -7.47 -0.94
N LEU A 137 1.41 -6.51 -1.17
CA LEU A 137 1.09 -5.43 -0.23
C LEU A 137 0.53 -5.99 1.08
N ALA A 138 -0.49 -6.84 0.97
CA ALA A 138 -1.18 -7.46 2.09
C ALA A 138 -0.46 -8.72 2.62
N ASN A 139 -0.96 -9.24 3.73
CA ASN A 139 -0.57 -10.53 4.28
C ASN A 139 -1.66 -11.57 4.00
N ILE A 140 -1.28 -12.82 3.78
CA ILE A 140 -2.22 -13.95 3.70
C ILE A 140 -2.09 -14.79 4.97
N THR A 141 -3.22 -15.09 5.61
CA THR A 141 -3.25 -15.82 6.88
C THR A 141 -3.87 -17.19 6.71
N PHE A 142 -3.26 -18.22 7.31
CA PHE A 142 -3.76 -19.59 7.31
C PHE A 142 -4.10 -19.99 8.74
N VAL A 143 -5.37 -20.35 8.98
CA VAL A 143 -5.88 -20.79 10.27
C VAL A 143 -6.31 -22.24 10.18
N ARG A 144 -5.82 -23.05 11.11
CA ARG A 144 -6.12 -24.48 11.17
C ARG A 144 -7.56 -24.72 11.63
N SER A 145 -8.31 -25.53 10.88
CA SER A 145 -9.60 -26.12 11.29
C SER A 145 -9.41 -27.61 11.60
N ASP A 146 -10.51 -28.33 11.89
CA ASP A 146 -10.45 -29.75 12.25
C ASP A 146 -9.78 -30.59 11.16
N ASN A 147 -10.17 -30.38 9.90
CA ASN A 147 -9.80 -31.19 8.76
C ASN A 147 -9.09 -30.41 7.64
N GLY A 148 -8.72 -29.15 7.86
CA GLY A 148 -8.24 -28.29 6.80
C GLY A 148 -7.68 -26.94 7.24
N TRP A 149 -7.76 -25.98 6.33
CA TRP A 149 -7.32 -24.59 6.54
C TRP A 149 -8.41 -23.60 6.13
N ILE A 150 -8.52 -22.53 6.91
CA ILE A 150 -9.28 -21.33 6.58
C ILE A 150 -8.25 -20.26 6.20
N VAL A 151 -8.39 -19.71 5.00
CA VAL A 151 -7.46 -18.70 4.48
C VAL A 151 -8.09 -17.33 4.58
N PHE A 152 -7.38 -16.35 5.14
CA PHE A 152 -7.81 -14.96 5.17
C PHE A 152 -6.97 -14.16 4.19
N ASP A 153 -7.67 -13.37 3.38
CA ASP A 153 -7.14 -12.38 2.44
C ASP A 153 -6.07 -12.91 1.48
N PRO A 154 -6.48 -13.54 0.37
CA PRO A 154 -5.57 -14.19 -0.56
C PRO A 154 -4.85 -13.21 -1.50
N LEU A 155 -4.30 -12.11 -0.97
CA LEU A 155 -3.43 -11.16 -1.69
C LEU A 155 -4.09 -10.50 -2.93
N THR A 156 -3.30 -9.75 -3.71
CA THR A 156 -3.80 -8.94 -4.83
C THR A 156 -4.00 -9.75 -6.10
N ILE A 157 -3.10 -10.69 -6.40
CA ILE A 157 -3.15 -11.45 -7.66
C ILE A 157 -2.93 -12.96 -7.45
N PRO A 158 -3.48 -13.82 -8.33
CA PRO A 158 -3.37 -15.27 -8.19
C PRO A 158 -1.93 -15.76 -8.04
N GLU A 159 -0.98 -15.18 -8.77
CA GLU A 159 0.42 -15.60 -8.76
C GLU A 159 1.07 -15.38 -7.38
N THR A 160 0.74 -14.29 -6.71
CA THR A 160 1.25 -14.00 -5.35
C THR A 160 0.64 -14.92 -4.31
N ALA A 161 -0.67 -15.17 -4.41
CA ALA A 161 -1.39 -16.07 -3.52
C ALA A 161 -0.90 -17.52 -3.68
N GLU A 162 -0.68 -17.97 -4.91
CA GLU A 162 -0.13 -19.28 -5.23
C GLU A 162 1.29 -19.44 -4.66
N ALA A 163 2.17 -18.45 -4.84
CA ALA A 163 3.52 -18.48 -4.30
C ALA A 163 3.54 -18.52 -2.76
N ALA A 164 2.70 -17.70 -2.12
CA ALA A 164 2.57 -17.70 -0.67
C ALA A 164 2.00 -19.02 -0.14
N TYR A 165 0.97 -19.56 -0.81
CA TYR A 165 0.40 -20.85 -0.45
C TYR A 165 1.41 -21.98 -0.63
N LYS A 166 2.22 -21.96 -1.70
CA LYS A 166 3.31 -22.93 -1.89
C LYS A 166 4.32 -22.89 -0.74
N LEU A 167 4.80 -21.70 -0.34
CA LEU A 167 5.72 -21.59 0.82
C LEU A 167 5.08 -22.17 2.08
N PHE A 168 3.82 -21.81 2.34
CA PHE A 168 3.04 -22.32 3.47
C PHE A 168 2.95 -23.85 3.47
N LYS A 169 2.55 -24.45 2.35
CA LYS A 169 2.39 -25.90 2.18
C LYS A 169 3.67 -26.66 2.45
N GLU A 170 4.79 -26.18 1.89
CA GLU A 170 6.09 -26.84 1.97
C GLU A 170 6.70 -26.80 3.39
N ASN A 171 6.29 -25.82 4.22
CA ASN A 171 6.96 -25.53 5.50
C ASN A 171 6.05 -25.64 6.73
N THR A 172 4.79 -26.04 6.56
CA THR A 172 3.82 -26.14 7.67
C THR A 172 3.35 -27.59 7.85
N PRO A 173 3.36 -28.13 9.08
CA PRO A 173 2.77 -29.44 9.35
C PRO A 173 1.30 -29.50 8.92
N GLY A 174 0.97 -30.46 8.06
CA GLY A 174 -0.37 -30.58 7.49
C GLY A 174 -0.72 -29.48 6.48
N GLY A 175 0.27 -28.79 5.92
CA GLY A 175 0.08 -27.73 4.91
C GLY A 175 -0.66 -28.21 3.66
N ASP A 176 -0.55 -29.50 3.31
CA ASP A 176 -1.28 -30.12 2.18
C ASP A 176 -2.77 -30.39 2.43
N LEU A 177 -3.29 -30.12 3.64
CA LEU A 177 -4.69 -30.31 3.93
C LEU A 177 -5.57 -29.31 3.17
N PRO A 178 -6.82 -29.68 2.85
CA PRO A 178 -7.66 -28.87 1.97
C PRO A 178 -8.02 -27.53 2.61
N ILE A 179 -8.15 -26.51 1.76
CA ILE A 179 -8.79 -25.26 2.15
C ILE A 179 -10.29 -25.53 2.30
N LYS A 180 -10.88 -25.07 3.39
CA LYS A 180 -12.29 -25.23 3.75
C LYS A 180 -13.09 -23.96 3.59
N ALA A 181 -12.45 -22.83 3.84
CA ALA A 181 -13.02 -21.53 3.52
C ALA A 181 -11.94 -20.51 3.18
N VAL A 182 -12.35 -19.49 2.43
CA VAL A 182 -11.61 -18.25 2.26
C VAL A 182 -12.44 -17.12 2.85
N VAL A 183 -11.82 -16.31 3.70
CA VAL A 183 -12.42 -15.11 4.28
C VAL A 183 -11.82 -13.90 3.55
N TYR A 184 -12.69 -13.06 3.00
CA TYR A 184 -12.33 -11.70 2.61
C TYR A 184 -12.69 -10.79 3.77
N SER A 185 -11.71 -10.10 4.31
CA SER A 185 -11.92 -9.18 5.41
C SER A 185 -12.69 -7.95 4.99
N HIS A 186 -12.39 -7.42 3.80
CA HIS A 186 -13.01 -6.22 3.27
C HIS A 186 -12.90 -6.11 1.74
N SER A 187 -13.51 -5.06 1.18
CA SER A 187 -13.74 -4.91 -0.25
C SER A 187 -12.58 -4.36 -1.09
N HIS A 188 -11.34 -4.34 -0.61
CA HIS A 188 -10.17 -3.89 -1.38
C HIS A 188 -9.44 -5.04 -2.09
N ALA A 189 -8.87 -4.72 -3.26
CA ALA A 189 -8.38 -5.71 -4.21
C ALA A 189 -7.21 -6.56 -3.70
N ASP A 190 -6.39 -6.02 -2.82
CA ASP A 190 -5.27 -6.70 -2.17
C ASP A 190 -5.69 -7.77 -1.15
N HIS A 191 -6.99 -7.87 -0.86
CA HIS A 191 -7.55 -8.82 0.11
C HIS A 191 -8.49 -9.85 -0.49
N PHE A 192 -8.78 -9.79 -1.79
CA PHE A 192 -9.56 -10.84 -2.49
C PHE A 192 -8.98 -11.21 -3.85
N GLY A 193 -8.13 -10.36 -4.42
CA GLY A 193 -7.73 -10.40 -5.82
C GLY A 193 -6.99 -11.68 -6.20
N GLY A 194 -6.26 -12.29 -5.29
CA GLY A 194 -5.52 -13.53 -5.55
C GLY A 194 -6.28 -14.82 -5.25
N VAL A 195 -7.57 -14.79 -4.93
CA VAL A 195 -8.34 -15.99 -4.53
C VAL A 195 -8.21 -17.17 -5.50
N LYS A 196 -8.18 -16.92 -6.82
CA LYS A 196 -8.04 -17.99 -7.83
C LYS A 196 -6.65 -18.63 -7.90
N GLY A 197 -5.69 -18.13 -7.13
CA GLY A 197 -4.37 -18.75 -6.94
C GLY A 197 -4.39 -19.88 -5.92
N ILE A 198 -5.42 -19.97 -5.07
CA ILE A 198 -5.49 -20.96 -3.98
C ILE A 198 -6.72 -21.86 -4.04
N VAL A 199 -7.82 -21.40 -4.64
CA VAL A 199 -9.06 -22.18 -4.81
C VAL A 199 -9.69 -21.91 -6.18
N SER A 200 -10.49 -22.84 -6.67
CA SER A 200 -11.19 -22.72 -7.96
C SER A 200 -12.69 -22.48 -7.77
N GLN A 201 -13.33 -21.88 -8.79
CA GLN A 201 -14.78 -21.73 -8.81
C GLN A 201 -15.50 -23.08 -8.69
N ALA A 202 -14.96 -24.13 -9.30
CA ALA A 202 -15.54 -25.48 -9.25
C ALA A 202 -15.59 -26.05 -7.83
N GLN A 203 -14.56 -25.79 -7.01
CA GLN A 203 -14.54 -26.22 -5.60
C GLN A 203 -15.61 -25.49 -4.78
N VAL A 204 -15.80 -24.19 -5.06
CA VAL A 204 -16.84 -23.38 -4.40
C VAL A 204 -18.24 -23.83 -4.84
N ASP A 205 -18.45 -24.05 -6.14
CA ASP A 205 -19.72 -24.52 -6.69
C ASP A 205 -20.09 -25.93 -6.20
N ALA A 206 -19.08 -26.77 -5.92
CA ALA A 206 -19.24 -28.10 -5.34
C ALA A 206 -19.49 -28.08 -3.82
N GLY A 207 -19.37 -26.92 -3.16
CA GLY A 207 -19.49 -26.78 -1.71
C GLY A 207 -18.30 -27.33 -0.93
N GLU A 208 -17.14 -27.52 -1.59
CA GLU A 208 -15.90 -27.95 -0.93
C GLU A 208 -15.21 -26.80 -0.19
N VAL A 209 -15.43 -25.57 -0.66
CA VAL A 209 -14.85 -24.33 -0.12
C VAL A 209 -15.94 -23.28 0.02
N GLU A 210 -16.06 -22.68 1.21
CA GLU A 210 -16.90 -21.51 1.44
C GLU A 210 -16.13 -20.21 1.22
N ILE A 211 -16.78 -19.18 0.69
CA ILE A 211 -16.22 -17.84 0.56
C ILE A 211 -17.03 -16.91 1.46
N ILE A 212 -16.39 -16.35 2.49
CA ILE A 212 -17.05 -15.57 3.54
C ILE A 212 -16.59 -14.12 3.44
N ALA A 213 -17.53 -13.17 3.48
CA ALA A 213 -17.23 -11.75 3.38
C ALA A 213 -18.16 -10.89 4.25
N PRO A 214 -17.80 -9.62 4.54
CA PRO A 214 -18.70 -8.66 5.19
C PRO A 214 -19.91 -8.33 4.32
N ARG A 215 -20.96 -7.80 4.96
CA ARG A 215 -22.17 -7.34 4.25
C ARG A 215 -21.84 -6.30 3.20
N GLY A 216 -22.40 -6.47 2.00
CA GLY A 216 -22.25 -5.50 0.92
C GLY A 216 -20.93 -5.62 0.15
N PHE A 217 -20.08 -6.60 0.48
CA PHE A 217 -18.79 -6.81 -0.16
C PHE A 217 -18.91 -6.82 -1.69
N THR A 218 -19.83 -7.62 -2.23
CA THR A 218 -19.99 -7.78 -3.69
C THR A 218 -20.32 -6.46 -4.38
N LYS A 219 -21.15 -5.63 -3.75
CA LYS A 219 -21.51 -4.31 -4.28
C LYS A 219 -20.29 -3.39 -4.30
N HIS A 220 -19.56 -3.32 -3.19
CA HIS A 220 -18.47 -2.38 -3.02
C HIS A 220 -17.24 -2.76 -3.85
N SER A 221 -16.84 -4.04 -3.84
CA SER A 221 -15.69 -4.54 -4.61
C SER A 221 -15.86 -4.38 -6.12
N ILE A 222 -17.09 -4.51 -6.65
CA ILE A 222 -17.37 -4.24 -8.06
C ILE A 222 -17.46 -2.73 -8.34
N SER A 223 -18.17 -1.98 -7.50
CA SER A 223 -18.41 -0.55 -7.75
C SER A 223 -17.12 0.27 -7.79
N GLU A 224 -16.21 0.02 -6.86
CA GLU A 224 -14.95 0.75 -6.72
C GLU A 224 -14.00 0.46 -7.89
N ASN A 225 -13.83 -0.81 -8.23
CA ASN A 225 -12.90 -1.24 -9.27
C ASN A 225 -13.42 -1.01 -10.69
N VAL A 226 -14.74 -0.98 -10.91
CA VAL A 226 -15.33 -0.86 -12.25
C VAL A 226 -15.80 0.55 -12.57
N LEU A 227 -16.56 1.22 -11.69
CA LEU A 227 -17.20 2.50 -12.02
C LEU A 227 -16.23 3.68 -12.03
N ALA A 228 -15.24 3.67 -11.13
CA ALA A 228 -14.19 4.69 -11.04
C ALA A 228 -12.81 4.19 -11.49
N GLY A 229 -12.75 2.99 -12.08
CA GLY A 229 -11.54 2.22 -12.32
C GLY A 229 -10.43 2.99 -13.06
N THR A 230 -10.73 3.69 -14.15
CA THR A 230 -9.70 4.42 -14.93
C THR A 230 -9.06 5.55 -14.12
N ALA A 231 -9.86 6.34 -13.40
CA ALA A 231 -9.35 7.47 -12.62
C ALA A 231 -8.55 6.97 -11.40
N MET A 232 -9.08 5.96 -10.71
CA MET A 232 -8.42 5.34 -9.57
C MET A 232 -7.11 4.66 -9.99
N ALA A 233 -7.12 3.83 -11.03
CA ALA A 233 -5.92 3.17 -11.55
C ALA A 233 -4.82 4.18 -11.90
N ARG A 234 -5.16 5.33 -12.50
CA ARG A 234 -4.17 6.38 -12.78
C ARG A 234 -3.61 7.02 -11.50
N ARG A 235 -4.42 7.24 -10.47
CA ARG A 235 -4.00 7.84 -9.19
C ARG A 235 -3.20 6.86 -8.32
N VAL A 236 -3.51 5.57 -8.36
CA VAL A 236 -2.76 4.47 -7.73
C VAL A 236 -1.29 4.51 -8.16
N LEU A 237 -0.99 4.82 -9.43
CA LEU A 237 0.40 4.94 -9.91
C LEU A 237 1.21 5.99 -9.13
N TYR A 238 0.57 7.08 -8.70
CA TYR A 238 1.21 8.12 -7.89
C TYR A 238 1.26 7.73 -6.42
N GLN A 239 0.16 7.20 -5.85
CA GLN A 239 0.11 6.80 -4.45
C GLN A 239 1.18 5.75 -4.12
N TYR A 240 1.31 4.72 -4.96
CA TYR A 240 2.24 3.62 -4.72
C TYR A 240 3.59 3.82 -5.42
N GLY A 241 3.72 4.84 -6.26
CA GLY A 241 4.95 5.13 -7.00
C GLY A 241 5.39 3.99 -7.93
N THR A 242 4.47 3.18 -8.46
CA THR A 242 4.80 1.94 -9.20
C THR A 242 5.56 2.18 -10.51
N SER A 243 5.58 3.42 -11.01
CA SER A 243 6.38 3.83 -12.17
C SER A 243 7.78 4.38 -11.81
N LEU A 244 8.07 4.57 -10.53
CA LEU A 244 9.38 5.04 -10.07
C LEU A 244 10.36 3.86 -9.96
N GLU A 245 11.64 4.14 -10.20
CA GLU A 245 12.70 3.18 -9.88
C GLU A 245 12.74 2.92 -8.37
N LYS A 246 13.05 1.69 -7.97
CA LYS A 246 13.23 1.34 -6.56
C LYS A 246 14.63 1.79 -6.15
N GLY A 247 14.72 2.62 -5.12
CA GLY A 247 16.00 3.17 -4.70
C GLY A 247 15.85 4.36 -3.76
N ALA A 248 16.97 4.82 -3.21
CA ALA A 248 16.97 5.88 -2.20
C ALA A 248 16.40 7.22 -2.67
N GLN A 249 16.34 7.47 -3.98
CA GLN A 249 15.76 8.67 -4.59
C GLN A 249 14.48 8.37 -5.38
N GLY A 250 13.90 7.18 -5.20
CA GLY A 250 12.71 6.71 -5.91
C GLY A 250 11.70 6.09 -4.96
N GLN A 251 11.07 4.98 -5.37
CA GLN A 251 10.14 4.25 -4.51
C GLN A 251 10.92 3.43 -3.47
N VAL A 252 10.53 3.56 -2.20
CA VAL A 252 11.20 2.88 -1.10
C VAL A 252 10.29 1.89 -0.38
N ASP A 253 9.00 2.20 -0.29
CA ASP A 253 8.00 1.46 0.48
C ASP A 253 6.61 2.12 0.32
N ALA A 254 5.53 1.44 0.73
CA ALA A 254 4.14 1.92 0.72
C ALA A 254 3.48 1.91 2.12
N ALA A 255 4.28 1.98 3.18
CA ALA A 255 3.91 1.99 4.60
C ALA A 255 3.37 0.66 5.14
N ILE A 256 2.23 0.19 4.62
CA ILE A 256 1.59 -1.08 5.03
C ILE A 256 2.24 -2.31 4.38
N GLY A 257 2.99 -2.09 3.30
CA GLY A 257 3.83 -3.08 2.63
C GLY A 257 4.79 -2.42 1.65
N LYS A 258 5.51 -3.21 0.84
CA LYS A 258 6.56 -2.67 -0.06
C LYS A 258 5.99 -1.92 -1.25
N SER A 259 4.99 -2.48 -1.91
CA SER A 259 4.29 -1.97 -3.09
C SER A 259 3.08 -2.87 -3.36
N VAL A 260 2.40 -2.70 -4.50
CA VAL A 260 1.30 -3.58 -4.95
C VAL A 260 1.80 -4.49 -6.06
N ALA A 261 1.44 -5.77 -6.03
CA ALA A 261 1.78 -6.71 -7.10
C ALA A 261 1.19 -6.30 -8.46
N SER A 262 1.92 -6.60 -9.53
CA SER A 262 1.51 -6.29 -10.90
C SER A 262 0.94 -7.52 -11.60
N GLY A 263 -0.37 -7.56 -11.80
CA GLY A 263 -1.04 -8.67 -12.47
C GLY A 263 -2.54 -8.44 -12.62
N GLU A 264 -3.25 -9.49 -13.06
CA GLU A 264 -4.70 -9.48 -13.18
C GLU A 264 -5.34 -9.92 -11.87
N LEU A 265 -6.26 -9.10 -11.36
CA LEU A 265 -7.08 -9.45 -10.21
C LEU A 265 -8.05 -10.58 -10.58
N SER A 266 -8.40 -11.39 -9.60
CA SER A 266 -9.45 -12.39 -9.67
C SER A 266 -10.51 -12.15 -8.60
N LEU A 267 -11.70 -12.69 -8.80
CA LEU A 267 -12.77 -12.64 -7.82
C LEU A 267 -13.58 -13.93 -7.91
N ILE A 268 -13.91 -14.48 -6.75
CA ILE A 268 -14.98 -15.45 -6.57
C ILE A 268 -15.98 -14.79 -5.62
N VAL A 269 -17.26 -14.74 -6.01
CA VAL A 269 -18.32 -14.09 -5.23
C VAL A 269 -18.51 -14.84 -3.91
N PRO A 270 -18.70 -14.15 -2.77
CA PRO A 270 -18.95 -14.79 -1.49
C PRO A 270 -20.16 -15.73 -1.51
N THR A 271 -20.02 -16.91 -0.91
CA THR A 271 -21.14 -17.82 -0.63
C THR A 271 -21.87 -17.40 0.65
N ILE A 272 -21.18 -16.72 1.56
CA ILE A 272 -21.72 -16.18 2.81
C ILE A 272 -21.33 -14.70 2.92
N GLU A 273 -22.34 -13.83 3.02
CA GLU A 273 -22.14 -12.44 3.47
C GLU A 273 -22.68 -12.29 4.91
N VAL A 274 -21.80 -11.91 5.84
CA VAL A 274 -22.15 -11.73 7.25
C VAL A 274 -23.00 -10.47 7.42
N GLN A 275 -24.29 -10.62 7.67
CA GLN A 275 -25.24 -9.49 7.71
C GLN A 275 -25.29 -8.74 9.06
N LYS A 276 -25.24 -9.48 10.18
CA LYS A 276 -25.39 -8.91 11.52
C LYS A 276 -24.13 -8.16 11.93
N ASP A 277 -24.24 -7.21 12.85
CA ASP A 277 -23.07 -6.48 13.37
C ASP A 277 -22.04 -7.42 14.01
N ILE A 278 -22.52 -8.45 14.70
CA ILE A 278 -21.71 -9.56 15.20
C ILE A 278 -22.43 -10.86 14.86
N ALA A 279 -21.70 -11.84 14.32
CA ALA A 279 -22.21 -13.19 14.07
C ALA A 279 -21.10 -14.23 14.25
N SER A 280 -21.45 -15.39 14.79
CA SER A 280 -20.60 -16.57 14.73
C SER A 280 -20.86 -17.32 13.42
N VAL A 281 -19.80 -17.66 12.71
CA VAL A 281 -19.81 -18.55 11.54
C VAL A 281 -18.95 -19.75 11.90
N GLU A 282 -19.49 -20.95 11.80
CA GLU A 282 -18.75 -22.19 12.03
C GLU A 282 -18.26 -22.74 10.69
N VAL A 283 -16.97 -23.05 10.60
CA VAL A 283 -16.34 -23.61 9.40
C VAL A 283 -15.48 -24.79 9.82
N ASP A 284 -15.83 -25.99 9.35
CA ASP A 284 -15.06 -27.23 9.60
C ASP A 284 -14.66 -27.39 11.09
N GLY A 285 -15.64 -27.24 11.97
CA GLY A 285 -15.49 -27.39 13.43
C GLY A 285 -14.94 -26.17 14.17
N LEU A 286 -14.48 -25.14 13.45
CA LEU A 286 -13.91 -23.93 14.05
C LEU A 286 -14.93 -22.78 14.06
N GLU A 287 -15.14 -22.18 15.25
CA GLU A 287 -15.96 -20.97 15.39
C GLU A 287 -15.17 -19.70 15.01
N LEU A 288 -15.74 -18.90 14.11
CA LEU A 288 -15.27 -17.56 13.75
C LEU A 288 -16.31 -16.52 14.20
N VAL A 289 -15.95 -15.68 15.17
CA VAL A 289 -16.80 -14.56 15.61
C VAL A 289 -16.47 -13.34 14.76
N MET A 290 -17.34 -13.07 13.79
CA MET A 290 -17.21 -11.99 12.82
C MET A 290 -17.88 -10.72 13.32
N GLN A 291 -17.17 -9.60 13.31
CA GLN A 291 -17.68 -8.28 13.69
C GLN A 291 -17.60 -7.36 12.47
N ASN A 292 -18.75 -7.02 11.88
CA ASN A 292 -18.80 -6.00 10.83
C ASN A 292 -18.33 -4.64 11.37
N ALA A 293 -17.45 -3.99 10.61
CA ALA A 293 -16.90 -2.66 10.87
C ALA A 293 -16.98 -1.79 9.59
N PRO A 294 -18.19 -1.58 9.03
CA PRO A 294 -18.33 -0.85 7.78
C PRO A 294 -17.91 0.61 7.93
N GLU A 295 -17.45 1.21 6.83
CA GLU A 295 -17.03 2.61 6.76
C GLU A 295 -15.88 2.94 7.73
N THR A 296 -14.99 1.96 7.99
CA THR A 296 -13.74 2.20 8.72
C THR A 296 -12.59 2.35 7.74
N GLU A 297 -11.88 1.29 7.38
CA GLU A 297 -10.90 1.34 6.28
C GLU A 297 -11.62 1.22 4.93
N ALA A 298 -12.57 0.29 4.83
CA ALA A 298 -13.40 0.11 3.63
C ALA A 298 -14.91 0.29 3.92
N PRO A 299 -15.72 0.56 2.88
CA PRO A 299 -17.18 0.59 3.02
C PRO A 299 -17.77 -0.74 3.52
N SER A 300 -17.14 -1.85 3.16
CA SER A 300 -17.52 -3.20 3.59
C SER A 300 -16.30 -3.89 4.18
N GLU A 301 -16.29 -4.03 5.51
CA GLU A 301 -15.16 -4.57 6.29
C GLU A 301 -15.66 -5.31 7.53
N MET A 302 -14.93 -6.32 7.97
CA MET A 302 -15.17 -7.02 9.23
C MET A 302 -13.88 -7.52 9.90
N ASN A 303 -13.89 -7.52 11.23
CA ASN A 303 -12.89 -8.17 12.06
C ASN A 303 -13.30 -9.62 12.36
N THR A 304 -12.33 -10.46 12.70
CA THR A 304 -12.58 -11.84 13.12
C THR A 304 -11.89 -12.14 14.44
N TYR A 305 -12.66 -12.60 15.43
CA TYR A 305 -12.11 -13.21 16.63
C TYR A 305 -12.29 -14.72 16.56
N ILE A 306 -11.24 -15.47 16.88
CA ILE A 306 -11.22 -16.94 16.82
C ILE A 306 -11.05 -17.48 18.24
N PRO A 307 -12.14 -17.87 18.93
CA PRO A 307 -12.13 -18.17 20.36
C PRO A 307 -11.20 -19.31 20.76
N GLU A 308 -11.16 -20.39 19.99
CA GLU A 308 -10.30 -21.55 20.25
C GLU A 308 -8.83 -21.13 20.33
N TYR A 309 -8.41 -20.28 19.39
CA TYR A 309 -7.07 -19.73 19.43
C TYR A 309 -6.97 -18.55 20.39
N LYS A 310 -8.02 -17.85 20.83
CA LYS A 310 -7.89 -16.54 21.50
C LYS A 310 -7.09 -15.55 20.63
N THR A 311 -7.41 -15.52 19.34
CA THR A 311 -6.74 -14.67 18.35
C THR A 311 -7.73 -13.66 17.82
N TYR A 312 -7.36 -12.38 17.91
CA TYR A 312 -8.07 -11.29 17.22
C TYR A 312 -7.32 -10.97 15.93
N TRP A 313 -8.05 -11.04 14.82
CA TRP A 313 -7.59 -10.70 13.49
C TRP A 313 -8.38 -9.45 13.07
N GLY A 314 -7.70 -8.30 13.12
CA GLY A 314 -8.30 -6.97 13.06
C GLY A 314 -8.44 -6.35 11.68
N ALA A 315 -8.45 -7.17 10.62
CA ALA A 315 -8.50 -6.70 9.23
C ALA A 315 -7.49 -5.57 8.98
N GLU A 316 -7.95 -4.46 8.42
CA GLU A 316 -7.19 -3.23 8.26
C GLU A 316 -7.67 -2.11 9.20
N THR A 317 -8.65 -2.40 10.07
CA THR A 317 -9.05 -1.51 11.17
C THR A 317 -7.92 -1.20 12.15
N THR A 318 -6.96 -2.12 12.29
CA THR A 318 -5.74 -1.93 13.09
C THR A 318 -4.50 -2.41 12.35
N VAL A 319 -3.60 -1.47 12.03
CA VAL A 319 -2.31 -1.75 11.39
C VAL A 319 -1.14 -1.15 12.18
N GLY A 320 0.09 -1.42 11.77
CA GLY A 320 1.32 -0.87 12.36
C GLY A 320 1.58 0.61 12.05
N GLY A 321 0.56 1.47 12.10
CA GLY A 321 0.66 2.89 11.78
C GLY A 321 -0.70 3.60 11.73
N LEU A 322 -0.68 4.90 11.41
CA LEU A 322 -1.89 5.65 11.10
C LEU A 322 -2.39 5.24 9.70
N HIS A 323 -3.67 4.85 9.60
CA HIS A 323 -4.30 4.54 8.33
C HIS A 323 -4.93 5.77 7.66
N ASN A 324 -5.26 5.64 6.37
CA ASN A 324 -5.94 6.70 5.62
C ASN A 324 -7.38 6.85 6.07
N LEU A 325 -7.75 8.05 6.55
CA LEU A 325 -9.15 8.50 6.58
C LEU A 325 -9.63 8.90 5.17
N TYR A 326 -8.68 9.21 4.29
CA TYR A 326 -8.91 9.61 2.91
C TYR A 326 -7.76 9.10 2.04
N SER A 327 -8.06 8.21 1.10
CA SER A 327 -7.07 7.64 0.19
C SER A 327 -6.72 8.60 -0.95
N CYS A 328 -5.43 8.76 -1.24
CA CYS A 328 -4.97 9.58 -2.37
C CYS A 328 -5.34 8.96 -3.73
N ALA A 329 -5.55 7.64 -3.78
CA ALA A 329 -5.95 6.88 -4.95
C ALA A 329 -7.46 6.94 -5.19
N ALA A 330 -8.25 6.90 -4.13
CA ALA A 330 -9.69 6.67 -4.19
C ALA A 330 -10.49 7.85 -3.60
N HIS A 331 -10.95 8.73 -4.50
CA HIS A 331 -12.30 9.29 -4.44
C HIS A 331 -12.59 10.08 -5.71
N SER A 332 -13.69 9.73 -6.37
CA SER A 332 -14.39 10.65 -7.24
C SER A 332 -15.03 11.72 -6.36
N CYS A 333 -14.51 12.94 -6.42
CA CYS A 333 -15.32 14.11 -6.11
C CYS A 333 -16.36 14.26 -7.25
N VAL A 334 -17.24 13.27 -7.43
CA VAL A 334 -18.52 13.51 -8.09
C VAL A 334 -19.34 14.21 -7.02
N THR A 335 -19.13 15.52 -6.97
CA THR A 335 -20.15 16.51 -6.62
C THR A 335 -21.51 15.88 -6.30
N HIS A 336 -21.83 15.80 -5.01
CA HIS A 336 -23.21 15.97 -4.53
C HIS A 336 -23.67 17.42 -4.83
N CYS A 337 -23.61 17.84 -6.09
CA CYS A 337 -24.28 19.02 -6.64
C CYS A 337 -25.30 18.54 -7.68
N SER A 338 -26.25 17.75 -7.22
CA SER A 338 -27.48 17.44 -7.96
C SER A 338 -28.65 17.44 -6.98
N GLY A 339 -28.98 18.61 -6.44
CA GLY A 339 -30.18 18.71 -5.61
C GLY A 339 -30.34 19.99 -4.80
N ARG A 340 -30.28 21.17 -5.46
CA ARG A 340 -31.07 22.38 -5.14
C ARG A 340 -30.57 23.60 -5.94
N CYS A 341 -30.84 23.58 -7.23
CA CYS A 341 -31.03 24.81 -8.03
C CYS A 341 -32.37 24.66 -8.74
N ASN A 342 -33.45 24.86 -7.97
CA ASN A 342 -34.79 25.26 -8.41
C ASN A 342 -35.71 25.22 -7.17
N GLN A 343 -35.65 26.28 -6.38
CA GLN A 343 -36.79 26.98 -5.78
C GLN A 343 -36.28 28.25 -5.11
#